data_AF-A0A357I3V5-F1
#
_entry.id   AF-A0A357I3V5-F1
#
_cell.length_a   1.000
_cell.length_b   1.000
_cell.length_c   1.000
_cell.angle_alpha   90.00
_cell.angle_beta   90.00
_cell.angle_gamma   90.00
#
_symmetry.space_group_name_H-M   'P 1'
#
loop_
_entity.id
_entity.type
_entity.pdbx_description
1 polymer ?
#
loop_
_entity_poly.entity_id
_entity_poly.type
_entity_poly.pdbx_seq_one_letter_code
_entity_poly.pdbx_strand_id
1 'polypeptide(L)' 'MPREHIILECTEARAEGKPVSRYMSTRDKKQQPDRVEKKKYNKFLRRHTLHREIKG' A
#
# COMPACT_ATOMS: atom_id res chain seq x y z
N MET A 1 13.04 -12.64 12.51
CA MET A 1 11.90 -13.15 11.72
C MET A 1 12.17 -12.85 10.26
N PRO A 2 11.81 -13.73 9.31
CA PRO A 2 11.92 -13.42 7.89
C PRO A 2 11.08 -12.17 7.56
N ARG A 3 11.55 -11.36 6.62
CA ARG A 3 10.78 -10.21 6.11
C ARG A 3 9.51 -10.74 5.45
N GLU A 4 8.36 -10.23 5.85
CA GLU A 4 7.06 -10.64 5.33
C GLU A 4 6.78 -9.87 4.03
N HIS A 5 6.25 -10.57 3.02
CA HIS A 5 5.73 -9.93 1.82
C HIS A 5 4.37 -9.31 2.13
N ILE A 6 4.22 -8.02 1.83
CA ILE A 6 3.00 -7.26 2.06
C ILE A 6 2.52 -6.62 0.75
N ILE A 7 1.22 -6.37 0.67
CA ILE A 7 0.60 -5.63 -0.43
C ILE A 7 0.16 -4.27 0.09
N LEU A 8 0.53 -3.21 -0.61
CA LEU A 8 0.08 -1.84 -0.35
C LEU A 8 -0.97 -1.45 -1.38
N GLU A 9 -2.16 -1.05 -0.94
CA GLU A 9 -3.29 -0.65 -1.80
C GLU A 9 -3.65 0.82 -1.61
N CYS A 10 -3.95 1.51 -2.71
CA CYS A 10 -4.40 2.90 -2.70
C CYS A 10 -5.75 3.05 -1.98
N THR A 11 -5.84 3.99 -1.03
CA THR A 11 -7.08 4.24 -0.28
C THR A 11 -8.07 5.16 -1.00
N GLU A 12 -7.60 5.97 -1.94
CA GLU A 12 -8.39 7.03 -2.59
C GLU A 12 -9.11 6.54 -3.86
N ALA A 13 -8.51 5.62 -4.61
CA ALA A 13 -9.00 5.26 -5.96
C ALA A 13 -10.42 4.71 -5.98
N ARG A 14 -10.81 3.96 -4.94
CA ARG A 14 -12.16 3.38 -4.83
C ARG A 14 -13.23 4.45 -4.68
N ALA A 15 -12.95 5.52 -3.93
CA ALA A 15 -13.86 6.65 -3.76
C ALA A 15 -14.03 7.46 -5.06
N GLU A 16 -13.00 7.49 -5.91
CA GLU A 16 -13.05 8.14 -7.24
C GLU A 16 -13.58 7.23 -8.35
N GLY A 17 -14.07 6.03 -8.04
CA GLY A 17 -14.58 5.08 -9.04
C GLY A 17 -13.50 4.56 -10.02
N LYS A 18 -12.22 4.69 -9.67
CA LYS A 18 -11.09 4.26 -10.50
C LYS A 18 -10.48 2.95 -10.00
N PRO A 19 -9.80 2.20 -10.88
CA PRO A 19 -9.07 1.00 -10.47
C PRO A 19 -8.03 1.31 -9.39
N VAL A 20 -7.91 0.39 -8.43
CA VAL A 20 -7.02 0.58 -7.28
C VAL A 20 -5.59 0.21 -7.66
N SER A 21 -4.63 1.10 -7.39
CA SER A 21 -3.21 0.81 -7.56
C SER A 21 -2.70 -0.05 -6.40
N ARG A 22 -1.91 -1.10 -6.71
CA ARG A 22 -1.34 -2.04 -5.74
C ARG A 22 0.16 -2.20 -5.94
N TYR A 23 0.90 -2.30 -4.84
CA TYR A 23 2.34 -2.52 -4.83
C TYR A 23 2.69 -3.70 -3.93
N MET A 24 3.63 -4.54 -4.37
CA MET A 24 4.24 -5.53 -3.51
C MET A 24 5.43 -4.91 -2.78
N SER A 25 5.56 -5.17 -1.49
CA SER A 25 6.69 -4.72 -0.68
C SER A 25 7.04 -5.76 0.38
N THR A 26 8.05 -5.47 1.19
CA THR A 26 8.43 -6.30 2.32
C THR A 26 8.39 -5.48 3.60
N ARG A 27 7.98 -6.11 4.70
CA ARG A 27 7.94 -5.53 6.03
C ARG A 27 8.77 -6.36 7.00
N ASP A 28 9.51 -5.68 7.84
CA ASP A 28 10.18 -6.30 8.99
C ASP A 28 9.34 -6.07 10.24
N LYS A 29 8.61 -7.10 10.69
CA LYS A 29 7.75 -7.04 11.89
C LYS A 29 8.51 -6.70 13.16
N LYS A 30 9.83 -6.95 13.22
CA LYS A 30 10.64 -6.61 14.41
C LYS A 30 10.82 -5.11 14.56
N GLN A 31 10.94 -4.39 13.44
CA GLN A 31 11.17 -2.95 13.43
C GLN A 31 9.87 -2.17 13.27
N GLN A 32 8.93 -2.70 12.49
CA GLN A 32 7.66 -2.05 12.18
C GLN A 32 6.51 -3.04 12.40
N PRO A 33 6.03 -3.18 13.65
CA PRO A 33 4.95 -4.09 13.99
C PRO A 33 3.60 -3.60 13.44
N ASP A 34 3.43 -2.28 13.34
CA ASP A 34 2.23 -1.64 12.84
C ASP A 34 2.06 -1.77 11.33
N ARG A 35 0.84 -1.45 10.86
CA ARG A 35 0.52 -1.47 9.42
C ARG A 35 1.36 -0.43 8.68
N VAL A 36 1.88 -0.81 7.53
CA VAL A 36 2.67 0.09 6.70
C VAL A 36 1.76 1.02 5.88
N GLU A 37 2.02 2.32 5.99
CA GLU A 37 1.40 3.34 5.12
C GLU A 37 2.50 4.09 4.38
N LYS A 38 2.37 4.19 3.06
CA LYS A 38 3.33 4.92 2.22
C LYS A 38 2.60 5.72 1.14
N LYS A 39 3.07 6.96 0.90
CA LYS A 39 2.67 7.71 -0.29
C LYS A 39 3.37 7.10 -1.51
N LYS A 40 2.59 6.63 -2.46
CA LYS A 40 3.06 6.06 -3.72
C LYS A 40 2.29 6.67 -4.88
N TYR A 41 2.94 6.70 -6.04
CA TYR A 41 2.29 7.15 -7.25
C TYR A 41 1.15 6.20 -7.62
N ASN A 42 -0.02 6.73 -7.94
CA ASN A 42 -1.12 5.95 -8.50
C ASN A 42 -1.26 6.30 -9.99
N LYS A 43 -1.01 5.33 -10.86
CA LYS A 43 -1.08 5.50 -12.32
C LYS A 43 -2.47 5.87 -12.85
N PHE A 44 -3.53 5.45 -12.16
CA PHE A 44 -4.92 5.72 -12.54
C PHE A 44 -5.38 7.13 -12.13
N LEU A 45 -4.81 7.65 -11.04
CA LEU A 45 -5.06 9.01 -10.55
C LEU A 45 -4.03 10.03 -11.04
N ARG A 46 -2.94 9.55 -11.63
CA ARG A 46 -1.78 10.34 -12.09
C ARG A 46 -1.17 11.24 -11.01
N ARG A 47 -1.29 10.85 -9.74
CA ARG A 47 -0.76 11.59 -8.58
C ARG A 47 -0.30 10.66 -7.47
N HIS A 48 0.47 11.19 -6.52
CA HIS A 48 0.83 10.46 -5.32
C HIS A 48 -0.36 10.39 -4.37
N THR A 49 -0.68 9.18 -3.92
CA THR A 49 -1.81 8.90 -3.04
C THR A 49 -1.37 8.01 -1.89
N LEU A 50 -2.15 8.00 -0.81
CA LEU A 50 -1.87 7.14 0.33
C LEU A 50 -2.14 5.68 -0.05
N HIS A 51 -1.14 4.83 0.16
CA HIS A 51 -1.29 3.38 0.05
C HIS A 51 -1.09 2.73 1.41
N ARG A 52 -2.02 1.86 1.80
CA ARG A 52 -2.01 1.16 3.08
C ARG A 52 -1.83 -0.33 2.89
N GLU A 53 -1.13 -0.94 3.84
CA GLU A 53 -1.02 -2.40 3.93
C GLU A 53 -2.40 -3.03 4.07
N ILE A 54 -2.70 -3.95 3.14
CA ILE A 54 -3.84 -4.85 3.25
C ILE A 54 -3.35 -6.11 3.96
N LYS A 55 -4.13 -6.58 4.94
CA LYS A 55 -3.96 -7.96 5.41
C LYS A 55 -4.45 -8.89 4.30
N GLY A 56 -3.58 -9.82 3.89
CA GLY A 56 -4.01 -11.04 3.22
C GLY A 56 -4.82 -11.92 4.16
#